data_AF-A0A444ITD6-F1
#
_entry.id   AF-A0A444ITD6-F1
#
_cell.length_a   1.000
_cell.length_b   1.000
_cell.length_c   1.000
_cell.angle_alpha   90.00
_cell.angle_beta   90.00
_cell.angle_gamma   90.00
#
_symmetry.space_group_name_H-M   'P 1'
#
loop_
_entity.id
_entity.type
_entity.pdbx_description
1 polymer ?
#
loop_
_entity_poly.entity_id
_entity_poly.type
_entity_poly.pdbx_seq_one_letter_code
_entity_poly.pdbx_strand_id
1 'polypeptide(L)'
;MALGISFGIIFAKEAFGGVGRNFMNPALVARAFLFFAYPSRMSGDAVWVGVDGLSSATALAKVAAAPADAPLSGLNFSWADAFLGTIPGSMGETSVVACLLGAIFLLICGIASWRIMLAMLLGGLGLGLVFQLIASPTNA
;
A
#
# COMPACT_ATOMS: atom_id res chain seq x y z
N MET A 1 -11.66 5.50 -12.83
CA MET A 1 -12.35 4.87 -11.68
C MET A 1 -13.62 4.15 -12.11
N ALA A 2 -14.56 4.78 -12.84
CA ALA A 2 -15.79 4.12 -13.32
C ALA A 2 -15.53 2.80 -14.06
N LEU A 3 -14.66 2.80 -15.09
CA LEU A 3 -14.29 1.60 -15.86
C LEU A 3 -13.73 0.45 -14.99
N GLY A 4 -12.91 0.77 -13.98
CA GLY A 4 -12.34 -0.23 -13.08
C GLY A 4 -13.38 -0.86 -12.17
N ILE A 5 -14.32 -0.05 -11.66
CA ILE A 5 -15.43 -0.53 -10.83
C ILE A 5 -16.36 -1.40 -11.67
N SER A 6 -16.69 -0.98 -12.90
CA SER A 6 -17.50 -1.77 -13.84
C SER A 6 -16.86 -3.14 -14.10
N PHE A 7 -15.57 -3.18 -14.42
CA PHE A 7 -14.85 -4.43 -14.65
C PHE A 7 -14.80 -5.30 -13.39
N GLY A 8 -14.43 -4.74 -12.24
CA GLY A 8 -14.35 -5.48 -10.98
C GLY A 8 -15.69 -6.07 -10.55
N ILE A 9 -16.80 -5.34 -10.69
CA ILE A 9 -18.13 -5.86 -10.33
C ILE A 9 -18.56 -6.96 -11.31
N ILE A 10 -18.44 -6.72 -12.62
CA ILE A 10 -18.91 -7.68 -13.62
C ILE A 10 -18.13 -8.99 -13.52
N PHE A 11 -16.80 -8.93 -13.47
CA PHE A 11 -15.96 -10.13 -13.53
C PHE A 11 -15.67 -10.76 -12.16
N ALA A 12 -15.54 -9.98 -11.08
CA ALA A 12 -15.21 -10.55 -9.77
C ALA A 12 -16.43 -10.89 -8.91
N LYS A 13 -17.62 -10.34 -9.24
CA LYS A 13 -18.85 -10.53 -8.45
C LYS A 13 -19.98 -11.12 -9.28
N GLU A 14 -20.42 -10.45 -10.35
CA GLU A 14 -21.62 -10.86 -11.09
C GLU A 14 -21.40 -12.14 -11.90
N ALA A 15 -20.22 -12.33 -12.51
CA ALA A 15 -19.87 -13.53 -13.27
C ALA A 15 -19.92 -14.83 -12.43
N PHE A 16 -19.77 -14.75 -11.11
CA PHE A 16 -19.77 -15.90 -10.20
C PHE A 16 -21.11 -16.10 -9.48
N GLY A 17 -22.16 -15.37 -9.88
CA GLY A 17 -23.51 -15.50 -9.35
C GLY A 17 -23.88 -14.49 -8.27
N GLY A 18 -23.16 -13.38 -8.16
CA GLY A 18 -23.56 -12.21 -7.38
C GLY A 18 -23.18 -12.25 -5.90
N VAL A 19 -23.93 -11.52 -5.08
CA VAL A 19 -23.63 -11.30 -3.64
C VAL A 19 -23.64 -12.63 -2.88
N GLY A 20 -22.49 -13.00 -2.31
CA GLY A 20 -22.33 -14.20 -1.47
C GLY A 20 -21.47 -15.30 -2.07
N ARG A 21 -21.09 -15.21 -3.35
CA ARG A 21 -20.16 -16.15 -4.04
C ARG A 21 -18.91 -15.44 -4.58
N ASN A 22 -18.42 -14.43 -3.86
CA ASN A 22 -17.21 -13.72 -4.25
C ASN A 22 -15.98 -14.61 -3.98
N PHE A 23 -15.40 -15.19 -5.03
CA PHE A 23 -14.14 -15.93 -4.92
C PHE A 23 -12.98 -15.04 -4.44
N MET A 24 -13.02 -13.74 -4.78
CA MET A 24 -12.01 -12.75 -4.42
C MET A 24 -12.64 -11.37 -4.15
N ASN A 25 -11.92 -10.47 -3.47
CA ASN A 25 -12.42 -9.12 -3.17
C ASN A 25 -12.58 -8.29 -4.47
N PRO A 26 -13.81 -7.91 -4.88
CA PRO A 26 -14.05 -7.19 -6.14
C PRO A 26 -13.35 -5.83 -6.21
N ALA A 27 -13.15 -5.17 -5.07
CA ALA A 27 -12.44 -3.89 -5.02
C ALA A 27 -10.94 -4.06 -5.35
N LEU A 28 -10.33 -5.17 -4.93
CA LEU A 28 -8.94 -5.48 -5.27
C LEU A 28 -8.80 -5.84 -6.75
N VAL A 29 -9.79 -6.54 -7.34
CA VAL A 29 -9.81 -6.83 -8.79
C VAL A 29 -9.92 -5.56 -9.61
N ALA A 30 -10.83 -4.66 -9.25
CA ALA A 30 -10.96 -3.36 -9.89
C ALA A 30 -9.63 -2.58 -9.86
N ARG A 31 -8.93 -2.62 -8.72
CA ARG A 31 -7.63 -1.96 -8.55
C ARG A 31 -6.55 -2.63 -9.40
N ALA A 32 -6.49 -3.96 -9.44
CA ALA A 32 -5.53 -4.70 -10.24
C ALA A 32 -5.74 -4.47 -11.75
N PHE A 33 -6.99 -4.45 -12.21
CA PHE A 33 -7.33 -4.12 -13.59
C PHE A 33 -6.83 -2.72 -13.97
N LEU A 34 -7.12 -1.70 -13.14
CA LEU A 34 -6.65 -0.35 -13.41
C LEU A 34 -5.12 -0.23 -13.39
N PHE A 35 -4.44 -0.99 -12.53
CA PHE A 35 -2.97 -1.01 -12.45
C PHE A 35 -2.34 -1.49 -13.76
N PHE A 36 -2.87 -2.55 -14.38
CA PHE A 36 -2.34 -3.08 -15.64
C PHE A 36 -2.87 -2.36 -16.90
N ALA A 37 -4.14 -1.93 -16.89
CA ALA A 37 -4.76 -1.30 -18.05
C ALA A 37 -4.36 0.18 -18.21
N TYR A 38 -4.09 0.89 -17.11
CA TYR A 38 -3.77 2.32 -17.11
C TYR A 38 -2.58 2.65 -16.18
N PRO A 39 -1.39 2.09 -16.43
CA PRO A 39 -0.23 2.26 -15.56
C PRO A 39 0.20 3.73 -15.43
N SER A 40 0.11 4.52 -16.50
CA SER A 40 0.50 5.95 -16.51
C SER A 40 -0.34 6.86 -15.60
N ARG A 41 -1.52 6.41 -15.16
CA ARG A 41 -2.43 7.16 -14.29
C ARG A 41 -2.51 6.57 -12.88
N MET A 42 -1.78 5.50 -12.61
CA MET A 42 -1.88 4.73 -11.35
C MET A 42 -0.52 4.43 -10.72
N SER A 43 0.55 4.50 -11.51
CA SER A 43 1.93 4.26 -11.10
C SER A 43 2.80 5.45 -11.53
N GLY A 44 3.73 5.85 -10.64
CA GLY A 44 4.65 6.97 -10.86
C GLY A 44 4.48 8.12 -9.87
N ASP A 45 5.49 8.97 -9.79
CA ASP A 45 5.65 10.03 -8.78
C ASP A 45 4.65 11.18 -8.95
N ALA A 46 4.23 11.46 -10.19
CA ALA A 46 3.31 12.55 -10.51
C ALA A 46 1.83 12.23 -10.15
N VAL A 47 1.48 10.97 -9.89
CA VAL A 47 0.11 10.56 -9.55
C VAL A 47 -0.23 10.88 -8.08
N TRP A 48 0.79 11.05 -7.24
CA TRP A 48 0.65 11.23 -5.79
C TRP A 48 0.75 12.70 -5.35
N VAL A 49 0.94 13.63 -6.28
CA VAL A 49 1.06 15.07 -6.01
C VAL A 49 -0.02 15.82 -6.79
N GLY A 50 -0.86 16.58 -6.07
CA GLY A 50 -2.01 17.31 -6.67
C GLY A 50 -1.64 18.59 -7.43
N VAL A 51 -0.35 18.93 -7.51
CA VAL A 51 0.18 20.13 -8.17
C VAL A 51 1.10 19.71 -9.32
N ASP A 52 0.83 20.25 -10.50
CA ASP A 52 1.62 20.04 -11.71
C ASP A 52 3.03 20.63 -11.53
N GLY A 53 4.07 19.79 -11.62
CA GLY A 53 5.48 20.24 -11.63
C GLY A 53 6.36 19.88 -10.43
N LEU A 54 5.85 19.28 -9.35
CA LEU A 54 6.69 18.65 -8.32
C LEU A 54 6.50 17.12 -8.32
N SER A 55 7.44 16.42 -8.96
CA SER A 55 7.53 14.96 -8.90
C SER A 55 8.28 14.57 -7.63
N SER A 56 7.56 14.11 -6.61
CA SER A 56 8.18 13.55 -5.40
C SER A 56 8.01 12.03 -5.39
N ALA A 57 9.12 11.30 -5.48
CA ALA A 57 9.11 9.85 -5.28
C ALA A 57 8.54 9.49 -3.92
N THR A 58 7.69 8.46 -3.89
CA THR A 58 7.11 7.93 -2.64
C THR A 58 8.24 7.49 -1.72
N ALA A 59 8.02 7.53 -0.40
CA ALA A 59 9.02 7.11 0.57
C ALA A 59 9.53 5.69 0.27
N LEU A 60 8.63 4.77 -0.13
CA LEU A 60 9.01 3.42 -0.52
C LEU A 60 9.83 3.35 -1.82
N ALA A 61 9.48 4.15 -2.84
CA ALA A 61 10.26 4.20 -4.09
C ALA A 61 11.66 4.78 -3.87
N LYS A 62 11.79 5.76 -2.96
CA LYS A 62 13.10 6.33 -2.56
C LYS A 62 13.97 5.33 -1.80
N VAL A 63 13.37 4.52 -0.91
CA VAL A 63 14.10 3.44 -0.23
C VAL A 63 14.49 2.34 -1.22
N ALA A 64 13.62 1.98 -2.16
CA ALA A 64 13.92 0.98 -3.18
C ALA A 64 15.04 1.42 -4.15
N ALA A 65 15.20 2.74 -4.36
CA ALA A 65 16.25 3.31 -5.22
C ALA A 65 17.54 3.66 -4.46
N ALA A 66 17.57 3.54 -3.13
CA ALA A 66 18.73 3.88 -2.31
C ALA A 66 19.75 2.71 -2.24
N PRO A 67 21.06 2.99 -2.12
CA PRO A 67 22.08 1.97 -1.94
C PRO A 67 21.87 1.18 -0.63
N ALA A 68 22.13 -0.12 -0.66
CA ALA A 68 21.84 -1.08 0.41
C ALA A 68 22.51 -0.73 1.76
N ASP A 69 23.63 -0.01 1.74
CA ASP A 69 24.39 0.37 2.92
C ASP A 69 23.81 1.55 3.70
N ALA A 70 22.92 2.35 3.09
CA ALA A 70 22.30 3.51 3.74
C ALA A 70 20.91 3.85 3.15
N PRO A 71 19.90 2.98 3.34
CA PRO A 71 18.56 3.16 2.73
C PRO A 71 17.79 4.40 3.24
N LEU A 72 18.27 5.02 4.33
CA LEU A 72 17.62 6.13 5.02
C LEU A 72 18.33 7.49 4.83
N SER A 73 19.55 7.52 4.26
CA SER A 73 20.38 8.73 4.21
C SER A 73 19.87 9.82 3.26
N GLY A 74 18.99 9.46 2.31
CA GLY A 74 18.31 10.39 1.40
C GLY A 74 16.93 10.85 1.85
N LEU A 75 16.42 10.37 2.98
CA LEU A 75 15.10 10.70 3.50
C LEU A 75 15.21 11.78 4.59
N ASN A 76 15.11 13.05 4.20
CA ASN A 76 14.93 14.18 5.13
C ASN A 76 13.49 14.23 5.68
N PHE A 77 12.97 13.09 6.12
CA PHE A 77 11.64 12.99 6.70
C PHE A 77 11.74 12.65 8.17
N SER A 78 11.12 13.46 9.03
CA SER A 78 10.99 13.13 10.44
C SER A 78 10.07 11.92 10.59
N TRP A 79 10.39 11.00 11.50
CA TRP A 79 9.49 9.91 11.88
C TRP A 79 8.10 10.46 12.24
N ALA A 80 8.05 11.63 12.91
CA ALA A 80 6.79 12.29 13.24
C ALA A 80 5.95 12.68 12.01
N ASP A 81 6.60 13.11 10.92
CA ASP A 81 5.92 13.48 9.66
C ASP A 81 5.39 12.26 8.91
N ALA A 82 6.11 11.13 8.96
CA ALA A 82 5.67 9.85 8.41
C ALA A 82 4.53 9.20 9.23
N PHE A 83 4.45 9.52 10.52
CA PHE A 83 3.32 9.10 11.35
C PHE A 83 2.08 9.99 11.13
N LEU A 84 2.28 11.30 10.91
CA LEU A 84 1.21 12.29 10.82
C LEU A 84 0.57 12.45 9.44
N GLY A 85 1.19 12.03 8.34
CA GLY A 85 0.59 12.18 7.00
C GLY A 85 1.13 13.32 6.16
N THR A 86 2.16 14.05 6.60
CA THR A 86 2.63 15.27 5.94
C THR A 86 3.56 15.00 4.75
N ILE A 87 3.83 13.73 4.46
CA ILE A 87 4.72 13.28 3.38
C ILE A 87 3.89 12.83 2.17
N PRO A 88 4.31 13.13 0.92
CA PRO A 88 3.70 12.56 -0.28
C PRO A 88 4.01 11.06 -0.44
N GLY A 89 2.97 10.24 -0.64
CA GLY A 89 3.10 8.78 -0.74
C GLY A 89 1.76 8.05 -0.73
N SER A 90 1.80 6.71 -0.75
CA SER A 90 0.60 5.87 -0.74
C SER A 90 -0.16 5.95 0.59
N MET A 91 -1.48 5.72 0.59
CA MET A 91 -2.37 5.83 1.76
C MET A 91 -1.97 5.00 3.00
N GLY A 92 -1.03 4.05 2.87
CA GLY A 92 -0.45 3.28 3.97
C GLY A 92 0.97 3.67 4.39
N GLU A 93 1.64 4.52 3.63
CA GLU A 93 3.01 4.98 3.88
C GLU A 93 3.03 6.36 4.55
N THR A 94 2.01 7.17 4.30
CA THR A 94 1.97 8.56 4.75
C THR A 94 1.25 8.69 6.08
N SER A 95 0.15 7.97 6.31
CA SER A 95 -0.74 8.21 7.44
C SER A 95 -1.03 6.95 8.28
N VAL A 96 -0.03 6.50 9.05
CA VAL A 96 -0.19 5.37 9.97
C VAL A 96 -1.27 5.65 11.02
N VAL A 97 -1.36 6.88 11.53
CA VAL A 97 -2.38 7.28 12.53
C VAL A 97 -3.80 7.13 11.98
N ALA A 98 -4.06 7.61 10.77
CA ALA A 98 -5.38 7.49 10.15
C ALA A 98 -5.75 6.02 9.89
N CYS A 99 -4.78 5.20 9.46
CA CYS A 99 -4.99 3.78 9.24
C CYS A 99 -5.27 3.02 10.56
N LEU A 100 -4.55 3.34 11.64
CA LEU A 100 -4.77 2.76 12.97
C LEU A 100 -6.13 3.15 13.54
N LEU A 101 -6.55 4.41 13.40
CA LEU A 101 -7.88 4.85 13.84
C LEU A 101 -8.99 4.11 13.07
N GLY A 102 -8.84 3.96 11.75
CA GLY A 102 -9.75 3.17 10.93
C GLY A 102 -9.77 1.69 11.32
N ALA A 103 -8.61 1.11 11.61
CA ALA A 103 -8.48 -0.28 12.06
C ALA A 103 -9.16 -0.50 13.42
N ILE A 104 -8.95 0.39 14.39
CA ILE A 104 -9.59 0.34 15.71
C ILE A 104 -11.11 0.46 15.55
N PHE A 105 -11.59 1.39 14.72
CA PHE A 105 -13.02 1.55 14.46
C PHE A 105 -13.65 0.28 13.87
N LEU A 106 -13.00 -0.35 12.89
CA LEU A 106 -13.48 -1.59 12.27
C LEU A 106 -13.45 -2.80 13.22
N LEU A 107 -12.50 -2.82 14.16
CA LEU A 107 -12.43 -3.84 15.23
C LEU A 107 -13.55 -3.66 16.25
N ILE A 108 -13.85 -2.42 16.66
CA ILE A 108 -14.97 -2.12 17.56
C ILE A 108 -16.30 -2.52 16.92
N CYS A 109 -16.49 -2.23 15.63
CA CYS A 109 -17.69 -2.61 14.89
C CYS A 109 -17.80 -4.12 14.62
N GLY A 110 -16.78 -4.92 14.95
CA GLY A 110 -16.80 -6.39 14.79
C GLY A 110 -16.80 -6.88 13.34
N ILE A 111 -16.53 -5.99 12.37
CA ILE A 111 -16.52 -6.30 10.93
C ILE A 111 -15.15 -6.87 10.52
N ALA A 112 -14.08 -6.42 11.18
CA ALA A 112 -12.71 -6.88 10.93
C ALA A 112 -12.24 -7.91 11.97
N SER A 113 -11.44 -8.88 11.54
CA SER A 113 -10.85 -9.89 12.44
C SER A 113 -9.41 -9.52 12.81
N TRP A 114 -9.19 -9.32 14.12
CA TRP A 114 -7.86 -8.97 14.66
C TRP A 114 -6.78 -10.02 14.33
N ARG A 115 -7.19 -11.29 14.21
CA ARG A 115 -6.30 -12.41 13.84
C ARG A 115 -5.69 -12.22 12.46
N ILE A 116 -6.48 -11.82 11.46
CA ILE A 116 -6.00 -11.64 10.08
C ILE A 116 -5.07 -10.42 10.01
N MET A 117 -5.45 -9.33 10.68
CA MET A 117 -4.63 -8.11 10.69
C MET A 117 -3.26 -8.33 11.35
N LEU A 118 -3.22 -9.00 12.52
CA LEU A 118 -1.95 -9.34 13.18
C LEU A 118 -1.13 -10.35 12.39
N ALA A 119 -1.75 -11.37 11.79
CA ALA A 119 -1.03 -12.35 10.98
C ALA A 119 -0.33 -11.69 9.78
N MET A 120 -1.01 -10.75 9.11
CA MET A 120 -0.42 -10.01 7.98
C MET A 120 0.73 -9.11 8.42
N LEU A 121 0.59 -8.41 9.56
CA LEU A 121 1.65 -7.58 10.12
C LEU A 121 2.89 -8.40 10.51
N LEU A 122 2.69 -9.48 11.26
CA LEU A 122 3.77 -10.36 11.71
C LEU A 122 4.45 -11.09 10.54
N GLY A 123 3.68 -11.51 9.53
CA GLY A 123 4.23 -12.13 8.33
C GLY A 123 5.12 -11.16 7.54
N GLY A 124 4.67 -9.92 7.37
CA GLY A 124 5.45 -8.87 6.69
C GLY A 124 6.72 -8.50 7.45
N LEU A 125 6.61 -8.27 8.77
CA LEU A 125 7.76 -7.97 9.62
C LEU A 125 8.75 -9.16 9.68
N GLY A 126 8.23 -10.38 9.80
CA GLY A 126 9.04 -11.59 9.84
C GLY A 126 9.85 -11.79 8.56
N LEU A 127 9.20 -11.68 7.39
CA LEU A 127 9.89 -11.77 6.10
C LEU A 127 10.89 -10.62 5.90
N GLY A 128 10.53 -9.40 6.30
CA GLY A 128 11.41 -8.24 6.24
C GLY A 128 12.66 -8.42 7.11
N LEU A 129 12.51 -8.94 8.32
CA LEU A 129 13.64 -9.26 9.21
C LEU A 129 14.50 -10.38 8.64
N VAL A 130 13.90 -11.42 8.07
CA VAL A 130 14.66 -12.49 7.39
C VAL A 130 15.50 -11.91 6.26
N PHE A 131 14.95 -11.02 5.43
CA PHE A 131 15.72 -10.37 4.37
C PHE A 131 16.85 -9.48 4.91
N GLN A 132 16.65 -8.76 6.00
CA GLN A 132 17.75 -7.99 6.63
C GLN A 132 18.82 -8.88 7.25
N LEU A 133 18.45 -10.02 7.83
CA LEU A 133 19.39 -10.96 8.43
C LEU A 133 20.19 -11.73 7.37
N ILE A 134 19.58 -12.05 6.22
CA ILE A 134 20.28 -12.67 5.08
C ILE A 134 21.14 -11.64 4.34
N ALA A 135 20.71 -10.38 4.27
CA ALA A 135 21.46 -9.27 3.70
C ALA A 135 22.58 -8.72 4.63
N SER A 136 23.01 -9.50 5.64
CA SER A 136 24.12 -9.18 6.53
C SER A 136 25.39 -8.80 5.72
N PRO A 137 26.29 -7.95 6.26
CA PRO A 137 27.20 -7.02 5.56
C PRO A 137 28.36 -7.68 4.79
N THR A 138 28.26 -8.95 4.44
CA THR A 138 29.21 -9.68 3.60
C THR A 138 28.93 -9.50 2.09
N ASN A 139 27.78 -8.93 1.70
CA ASN A 139 27.40 -8.69 0.31
C ASN A 139 27.37 -7.20 -0.09
N ALA A 140 28.17 -6.37 0.57
CA ALA A 140 28.52 -5.03 0.08
C ALA A 140 29.76 -5.11 -0.82
#